data_AF-A0A6H9V576-F1
#
_entry.id   AF-A0A6H9V576-F1
#
_cell.length_a   1.000
_cell.length_b   1.000
_cell.length_c   1.000
_cell.angle_alpha   90.00
_cell.angle_beta   90.00
_cell.angle_gamma   90.00
#
_symmetry.space_group_name_H-M   'P 1'
#
loop_
_entity.id
_entity.type
_entity.pdbx_description
1 polymer ?
#
loop_
_entity_poly.entity_id
_entity_poly.type
_entity_poly.pdbx_seq_one_letter_code
_entity_poly.pdbx_strand_id
1 'polypeptide(L)'
;MAISGTDAYETAVQLPPLVERALAAARDHGFPYSCRPEQGRLLYALAGGARALVGETGTGFGVGLAWLASGAGEGVRLVSVERDPERARVAAEVFADRPGVEVLTGDWRRIGEQGPYDLLVLDGGGQGKADGDHAAGVGQLLAPGGTVVLDDFTPATSWPPLFEGRLDRARRFWMDHPDLRSTELRLAPDLSAVVGTRRLPAPERLGGVEPGRIVRGRVTGTPHFGVFVDLGDGVQGYVSPVEITWRRFEAIEDVVRVGQEVTAEVLDVDAEREQVRLSLKALEPDPLSVFARGALGRICRGPVTKVVPFGVFVQVADGVEGLVQRDELVGDPRVGDELTVEVTQINLRRRRISVTLV
;
A
#
# COMPACT_ATOMS: atom_id res chain seq x y z
N MET A 1 27.16 1.99 31.34
CA MET A 1 26.48 3.24 31.72
C MET A 1 25.99 3.83 30.41
N ALA A 2 24.69 4.07 30.24
CA ALA A 2 24.19 4.69 29.02
C ALA A 2 24.88 6.05 28.89
N ILE A 3 25.64 6.24 27.81
CA ILE A 3 26.34 7.51 27.56
C ILE A 3 25.23 8.54 27.29
N SER A 4 25.31 9.70 27.95
CA SER A 4 24.34 10.76 27.70
C SER A 4 24.40 11.16 26.22
N GLY A 5 23.28 11.62 25.69
CA GLY A 5 23.18 11.93 24.27
C GLY A 5 24.18 12.99 23.81
N THR A 6 24.43 14.01 24.64
CA THR A 6 25.44 15.05 24.38
C THR A 6 26.87 14.54 24.56
N ASP A 7 27.14 13.71 25.56
CA ASP A 7 28.49 13.16 25.81
C ASP A 7 28.90 12.13 24.75
N ALA A 8 27.93 11.51 24.07
CA ALA A 8 28.19 10.58 22.96
C ALA A 8 28.97 11.23 21.81
N TYR A 9 29.03 12.57 21.73
CA TYR A 9 29.79 13.30 20.71
C TYR A 9 31.26 13.52 21.05
N GLU A 10 31.75 13.16 22.24
CA GLU A 10 33.17 13.34 22.62
C GLU A 10 34.14 12.63 21.66
N THR A 11 33.70 11.51 21.10
CA THR A 11 34.50 10.69 20.16
C THR A 11 34.02 10.81 18.71
N ALA A 12 33.01 11.65 18.45
CA ALA A 12 32.47 11.80 17.12
C ALA A 12 33.39 12.65 16.23
N VAL A 13 33.55 12.23 14.98
CA VAL A 13 34.35 12.92 13.97
C VAL A 13 33.48 13.33 12.79
N GLN A 14 33.95 14.32 12.02
CA GLN A 14 33.32 14.81 10.78
C GLN A 14 31.89 15.33 11.01
N LEU A 15 31.70 16.13 12.06
CA LEU A 15 30.41 16.74 12.35
C LEU A 15 30.15 17.90 11.38
N PRO A 16 28.91 18.05 10.88
CA PRO A 16 28.53 19.26 10.16
C PRO A 16 28.71 20.51 11.06
N PRO A 17 29.11 21.66 10.51
CA PRO A 17 29.32 22.88 11.32
C PRO A 17 28.10 23.31 12.13
N LEU A 18 26.89 23.10 11.60
CA LEU A 18 25.64 23.36 12.33
C LEU A 18 25.51 22.48 13.58
N VAL A 19 25.91 21.21 13.48
CA VAL A 19 25.86 20.26 14.59
C VAL A 19 26.86 20.66 15.68
N GLU A 20 28.07 21.09 15.30
CA GLU A 20 29.06 21.61 16.25
C GLU A 20 28.53 22.84 17.02
N ARG A 21 27.87 23.77 16.32
CA ARG A 21 27.24 24.94 16.96
C ARG A 21 26.12 24.56 17.93
N ALA A 22 25.24 23.65 17.51
CA ALA A 22 24.16 23.14 18.37
C ALA A 22 24.70 22.43 19.62
N LEU A 23 25.77 21.64 19.47
CA LEU A 23 26.42 20.95 20.59
C LEU A 23 27.09 21.91 21.57
N ALA A 24 27.72 22.98 21.07
CA ALA A 24 28.23 24.05 21.94
C ALA A 24 27.11 24.68 22.77
N ALA A 25 26.00 25.05 22.11
CA ALA A 25 24.82 25.59 22.80
C ALA A 25 24.27 24.62 23.87
N ALA A 26 24.14 23.33 23.54
CA ALA A 26 23.69 22.31 24.49
C ALA A 26 24.63 22.18 25.70
N ARG A 27 25.95 22.19 25.48
CA ARG A 27 26.97 22.07 26.54
C ARG A 27 27.00 23.30 27.44
N ASP A 28 26.93 24.49 26.86
CA ASP A 28 26.92 25.76 27.61
C ASP A 28 25.73 25.85 28.57
N HIS A 29 24.62 25.18 28.24
CA HIS A 29 23.41 25.11 29.06
C HIS A 29 23.28 23.79 29.85
N GLY A 30 24.31 22.93 29.83
CA GLY A 30 24.33 21.68 30.59
C GLY A 30 23.23 20.68 30.18
N PHE A 31 22.83 20.67 28.91
CA PHE A 31 21.75 19.79 28.41
C PHE A 31 22.31 18.43 27.94
N PRO A 32 21.97 17.31 28.61
CA PRO A 32 22.54 16.00 28.30
C PRO A 32 21.74 15.18 27.28
N TYR A 33 20.53 15.62 26.92
CA TYR A 33 19.53 14.82 26.18
C TYR A 33 19.54 15.08 24.66
N SER A 34 20.69 15.42 24.08
CA SER A 34 20.79 15.56 22.61
C SER A 34 20.66 14.21 21.91
N CYS A 35 20.15 14.16 20.67
CA CYS A 35 20.15 12.90 19.91
C CYS A 35 21.58 12.36 19.75
N ARG A 36 21.78 11.04 19.83
CA ARG A 36 23.11 10.43 19.68
C ARG A 36 23.67 10.58 18.25
N PRO A 37 25.00 10.51 18.03
CA PRO A 37 25.60 10.62 16.69
C PRO A 37 25.09 9.59 15.67
N GLU A 38 24.77 8.38 16.10
CA GLU A 38 24.24 7.32 15.22
C GLU A 38 22.86 7.70 14.67
N GLN A 39 21.99 8.24 15.53
CA GLN A 39 20.71 8.79 15.14
C GLN A 39 20.88 10.02 14.25
N GLY A 40 21.73 10.97 14.64
CA GLY A 40 21.98 12.17 13.86
C GLY A 40 22.39 11.87 12.41
N ARG A 41 23.22 10.85 12.20
CA ARG A 41 23.60 10.39 10.85
C ARG A 41 22.43 9.79 10.05
N LEU A 42 21.53 9.07 10.72
CA LEU A 42 20.28 8.61 10.09
C LEU A 42 19.42 9.81 9.66
N LEU A 43 19.24 10.79 10.55
CA LEU A 43 18.47 12.01 10.26
C LEU A 43 19.07 12.78 9.08
N TYR A 44 20.40 12.94 9.05
CA TYR A 44 21.11 13.55 7.94
C TYR A 44 20.83 12.85 6.60
N ALA A 45 20.95 11.51 6.59
CA ALA A 45 20.74 10.72 5.38
C ALA A 45 19.29 10.83 4.87
N LEU A 46 18.31 10.77 5.78
CA LEU A 46 16.90 10.85 5.43
C LEU A 46 16.50 12.26 4.97
N ALA A 47 17.04 13.31 5.59
CA ALA A 47 16.76 14.70 5.22
C ALA A 47 17.16 15.01 3.76
N GLY A 48 18.20 14.34 3.23
CA GLY A 48 18.60 14.45 1.83
C GLY A 48 17.54 13.96 0.83
N GLY A 49 16.55 13.17 1.28
CA GLY A 49 15.42 12.72 0.46
C GLY A 49 14.20 13.64 0.51
N ALA A 50 14.17 14.61 1.42
CA ALA A 50 13.06 15.55 1.55
C ALA A 50 13.04 16.56 0.38
N ARG A 51 11.84 16.94 -0.07
CA ARG A 51 11.66 17.77 -1.28
C ARG A 51 11.24 19.19 -0.97
N ALA A 52 10.47 19.38 0.09
CA ALA A 52 9.84 20.63 0.43
C ALA A 52 9.85 20.91 1.94
N LEU A 53 9.47 19.93 2.77
CA LEU A 53 9.23 20.20 4.19
C LEU A 53 9.70 19.07 5.10
N VAL A 54 10.53 19.43 6.08
CA VAL A 54 10.97 18.56 7.19
C VAL A 54 10.43 19.10 8.51
N GLY A 55 9.92 18.19 9.35
CA GLY A 55 9.38 18.50 10.66
C GLY A 55 10.15 17.79 11.77
N GLU A 56 10.24 18.41 12.94
CA GLU A 56 10.74 17.78 14.17
C GLU A 56 9.88 18.22 15.38
N THR A 57 9.60 17.30 16.30
CA THR A 57 9.11 17.64 17.64
C THR A 57 10.21 17.38 18.65
N GLY A 58 10.42 18.29 19.61
CA GLY A 58 11.48 18.15 20.63
C GLY A 58 12.83 18.65 20.17
N THR A 59 12.95 19.95 19.87
CA THR A 59 14.20 20.54 19.37
C THR A 59 15.36 20.44 20.36
N GLY A 60 15.08 20.51 21.67
CA GLY A 60 16.12 20.70 22.69
C GLY A 60 16.94 21.96 22.39
N PHE A 61 18.26 21.82 22.32
CA PHE A 61 19.18 22.90 21.89
C PHE A 61 19.56 22.81 20.40
N GLY A 62 18.82 22.03 19.59
CA GLY A 62 18.92 22.03 18.14
C GLY A 62 19.86 21.00 17.52
N VAL A 63 20.35 20.01 18.28
CA VAL A 63 21.31 19.01 17.74
C VAL A 63 20.68 18.11 16.67
N GLY A 64 19.48 17.59 16.92
CA GLY A 64 18.71 16.81 15.93
C GLY A 64 18.36 17.64 14.69
N LEU A 65 17.77 18.82 14.93
CA LEU A 65 17.49 19.81 13.88
C LEU A 65 18.73 20.18 13.05
N ALA A 66 19.92 20.26 13.67
CA ALA A 66 21.16 20.58 12.97
C ALA A 66 21.59 19.47 12.02
N TRP A 67 21.38 18.21 12.39
CA TRP A 67 21.60 17.08 11.49
C TRP A 67 20.63 17.11 10.30
N LEU A 68 19.35 17.36 10.56
CA LEU A 68 18.32 17.51 9.52
C LEU A 68 18.67 18.66 8.56
N ALA A 69 18.95 19.85 9.09
CA ALA A 69 19.28 21.04 8.31
C ALA A 69 20.59 20.91 7.52
N SER A 70 21.52 20.09 8.01
CA SER A 70 22.77 19.81 7.30
C SER A 70 22.61 18.82 6.15
N GLY A 71 21.67 17.89 6.26
CA GLY A 71 21.38 16.90 5.23
C GLY A 71 20.36 17.37 4.18
N ALA A 72 19.48 18.31 4.54
CA ALA A 72 18.43 18.82 3.66
C ALA A 72 18.99 19.60 2.46
N GLY A 73 18.32 19.46 1.31
CA GLY A 73 18.63 20.19 0.08
C GLY A 73 18.32 21.69 0.16
N GLU A 74 18.89 22.47 -0.76
CA GLU A 74 18.61 23.90 -0.88
C GLU A 74 17.11 24.13 -1.19
N GLY A 75 16.48 25.06 -0.46
CA GLY A 75 15.05 25.38 -0.61
C GLY A 75 14.10 24.49 0.19
N VAL A 76 14.57 23.43 0.85
CA VAL A 76 13.76 22.65 1.81
C VAL A 76 13.55 23.47 3.08
N ARG A 77 12.30 23.61 3.50
CA ARG A 77 11.94 24.26 4.77
C ARG A 77 11.98 23.25 5.91
N LEU A 78 12.48 23.67 7.06
CA LEU A 78 12.52 22.89 8.29
C LEU A 78 11.71 23.61 9.36
N VAL A 79 10.85 22.87 10.05
CA VAL A 79 10.08 23.36 11.19
C VAL A 79 10.32 22.44 12.37
N SER A 80 10.73 22.99 13.50
CA SER A 80 10.83 22.24 14.75
C SER A 80 9.97 22.89 15.83
N VAL A 81 9.42 22.08 16.74
CA VAL A 81 8.62 22.55 17.87
C VAL A 81 9.29 22.18 19.18
N GLU A 82 9.54 23.18 20.02
CA GLU A 82 10.09 23.02 21.36
C GLU A 82 9.16 23.63 22.41
N ARG A 83 8.89 22.87 23.48
CA ARG A 83 7.96 23.28 24.53
C ARG A 83 8.54 24.36 25.43
N ASP A 84 9.83 24.29 25.72
CA ASP A 84 10.49 25.24 26.60
C ASP A 84 10.91 26.51 25.83
N PRO A 85 10.45 27.70 26.25
CA PRO A 85 10.73 28.95 25.53
C PRO A 85 12.22 29.30 25.47
N GLU A 86 12.99 28.97 26.50
CA GLU A 86 14.42 29.28 26.52
C GLU A 86 15.18 28.37 25.55
N ARG A 87 14.91 27.06 25.60
CA ARG A 87 15.47 26.10 24.63
C ARG A 87 15.10 26.46 23.20
N ALA A 88 13.83 26.78 22.94
CA ALA A 88 13.37 27.19 21.62
C ALA A 88 14.12 28.43 21.10
N ARG A 89 14.31 29.45 21.96
CA ARG A 89 15.06 30.66 21.62
C ARG A 89 16.53 30.35 21.30
N VAL A 90 17.20 29.59 22.16
CA VAL A 90 18.62 29.26 21.95
C VAL A 90 18.80 28.38 20.71
N ALA A 91 17.92 27.41 20.49
CA ALA A 91 17.93 26.61 19.28
C ALA A 91 17.74 27.50 18.03
N ALA A 92 16.82 28.46 18.04
CA ALA A 92 16.64 29.39 16.92
C ALA A 92 17.91 30.21 16.62
N GLU A 93 18.68 30.60 17.64
CA GLU A 93 19.93 31.34 17.49
C GLU A 93 21.02 30.53 16.76
N VAL A 94 21.06 29.20 16.96
CA VAL A 94 21.99 28.29 16.23
C VAL A 94 21.78 28.36 14.71
N PHE A 95 20.54 28.64 14.28
CA PHE A 95 20.10 28.68 12.89
C PHE A 95 19.85 30.09 12.35
N ALA A 96 20.33 31.15 13.02
CA ALA A 96 20.07 32.53 12.61
C ALA A 96 20.54 32.86 11.16
N ASP A 97 21.53 32.12 10.63
CA ASP A 97 22.04 32.21 9.26
C ASP A 97 21.32 31.30 8.26
N ARG A 98 20.27 30.57 8.70
CA ARG A 98 19.50 29.61 7.91
C ARG A 98 18.02 30.01 7.87
N PRO A 99 17.61 30.89 6.94
CA PRO A 99 16.22 31.39 6.87
C PRO A 99 15.18 30.31 6.55
N GLY A 100 15.61 29.14 6.05
CA GLY A 100 14.73 27.99 5.83
C GLY A 100 14.42 27.17 7.09
N VAL A 101 14.98 27.51 8.25
CA VAL A 101 14.77 26.80 9.51
C VAL A 101 13.96 27.67 10.47
N GLU A 102 12.85 27.12 10.97
CA GLU A 102 11.97 27.79 11.94
C GLU A 102 11.83 26.93 13.20
N VAL A 103 12.06 27.54 14.37
CA VAL A 103 11.85 26.91 15.68
C VAL A 103 10.65 27.57 16.35
N LEU A 104 9.58 26.81 16.52
CA LEU A 104 8.34 27.23 17.15
C LEU A 104 8.36 26.89 18.64
N THR A 105 7.99 27.85 19.48
CA THR A 105 7.74 27.56 20.90
C THR A 105 6.31 27.05 21.10
N GLY A 106 6.14 25.89 21.73
CA GLY A 106 4.83 25.39 22.13
C GLY A 106 4.71 23.87 22.26
N ASP A 107 3.48 23.41 22.42
CA ASP A 107 3.16 21.98 22.47
C ASP A 107 3.39 21.31 21.10
N TRP A 108 3.85 20.06 21.10
CA TRP A 108 4.20 19.32 19.88
C TRP A 108 3.08 19.33 18.83
N ARG A 109 1.80 19.42 19.23
CA ARG A 109 0.64 19.48 18.32
C ARG A 109 0.71 20.63 17.31
N ARG A 110 1.45 21.70 17.62
CA ARG A 110 1.70 22.81 16.69
C ARG A 110 2.41 22.37 15.42
N ILE A 111 3.11 21.23 15.43
CA ILE A 111 3.71 20.65 14.21
C ILE A 111 2.64 20.37 13.14
N GLY A 112 1.39 20.12 13.54
CA GLY A 112 0.27 19.94 12.62
C GLY A 112 -0.16 21.19 11.87
N GLU A 113 0.27 22.39 12.29
CA GLU A 113 -0.06 23.66 11.63
C GLU A 113 0.64 23.83 10.27
N GLN A 114 1.74 23.10 10.04
CA GLN A 114 2.61 23.31 8.86
C GLN A 114 2.66 22.11 7.90
N GLY A 115 2.21 20.94 8.32
CA GLY A 115 2.23 19.73 7.49
C GLY A 115 1.36 19.84 6.23
N PRO A 116 1.45 18.87 5.31
CA PRO A 116 2.12 17.57 5.46
C PRO A 116 3.64 17.62 5.18
N TYR A 117 4.40 16.74 5.84
CA TYR A 117 5.86 16.64 5.83
C TYR A 117 6.37 15.53 4.91
N ASP A 118 7.48 15.78 4.21
CA ASP A 118 8.24 14.73 3.50
C ASP A 118 9.04 13.87 4.48
N LEU A 119 9.52 14.48 5.57
CA LEU A 119 10.19 13.81 6.68
C LEU A 119 9.70 14.44 8.00
N LEU A 120 9.24 13.62 8.93
CA LEU A 120 8.83 14.06 10.27
C LEU A 120 9.56 13.24 11.34
N VAL A 121 10.30 13.92 12.21
CA VAL A 121 10.95 13.32 13.38
C VAL A 121 10.08 13.60 14.60
N LEU A 122 9.68 12.54 15.29
CA LEU A 122 8.93 12.64 16.53
C LEU A 122 9.86 12.27 17.69
N ASP A 123 10.26 13.26 18.49
CA ASP A 123 11.17 13.08 19.63
C ASP A 123 10.58 13.68 20.93
N GLY A 124 10.04 14.89 20.88
CA GLY A 124 9.44 15.62 22.02
C GLY A 124 7.93 15.50 22.18
N GLY A 125 7.30 14.47 21.59
CA GLY A 125 5.86 14.22 21.68
C GLY A 125 5.22 13.79 20.36
N GLY A 126 4.03 13.20 20.44
CA GLY A 126 3.31 12.64 19.29
C GLY A 126 3.71 11.18 18.99
N GLN A 127 4.61 10.59 19.75
CA GLN A 127 4.99 9.18 19.61
C GLN A 127 3.98 8.26 20.32
N GLY A 128 3.31 8.76 21.36
CA GLY A 128 2.41 7.99 22.23
C GLY A 128 3.13 7.16 23.30
N LYS A 129 4.35 7.55 23.69
CA LYS A 129 5.15 6.85 24.71
C LYS A 129 4.80 7.21 26.14
N ALA A 130 4.42 8.46 26.38
CA ALA A 130 4.14 8.99 27.71
C ALA A 130 2.64 8.92 28.05
N ASP A 131 2.31 8.83 29.34
CA ASP A 131 0.93 8.88 29.81
C ASP A 131 0.27 10.23 29.43
N GLY A 132 -0.80 10.17 28.64
CA GLY A 132 -1.49 11.35 28.11
C GLY A 132 -0.93 11.91 26.80
N ASP A 133 0.15 11.34 26.26
CA ASP A 133 0.58 11.59 24.88
C ASP A 133 -0.17 10.66 23.92
N HIS A 134 -0.72 11.24 22.85
CA HIS A 134 -1.41 10.48 21.81
C HIS A 134 -0.52 10.40 20.58
N ALA A 135 -0.46 9.22 19.97
CA ALA A 135 0.27 9.06 18.73
C ALA A 135 -0.29 10.00 17.65
N ALA A 136 0.60 10.69 16.95
CA ALA A 136 0.27 11.70 15.99
C ALA A 136 -0.41 11.07 14.76
N GLY A 137 -1.38 11.80 14.17
CA GLY A 137 -2.15 11.30 13.03
C GLY A 137 -1.29 11.22 11.76
N VAL A 138 -0.90 10.01 11.36
CA VAL A 138 -0.05 9.73 10.18
C VAL A 138 -0.57 10.42 8.92
N GLY A 139 -1.86 10.24 8.60
CA GLY A 139 -2.45 10.72 7.35
C GLY A 139 -2.55 12.24 7.24
N GLN A 140 -2.56 12.95 8.38
CA GLN A 140 -2.63 14.42 8.42
C GLN A 140 -1.23 15.05 8.36
N LEU A 141 -0.23 14.38 8.93
CA LEU A 141 1.09 14.96 9.13
C LEU A 141 2.09 14.57 8.06
N LEU A 142 2.01 13.39 7.44
CA LEU A 142 2.97 12.98 6.40
C LEU A 142 2.39 13.20 5.02
N ALA A 143 3.20 13.66 4.08
CA ALA A 143 2.85 13.65 2.66
C ALA A 143 2.74 12.19 2.18
N PRO A 144 1.99 11.90 1.10
CA PRO A 144 2.08 10.59 0.43
C PRO A 144 3.55 10.24 0.12
N GLY A 145 4.01 9.06 0.57
CA GLY A 145 5.42 8.66 0.45
C GLY A 145 6.37 9.31 1.46
N GLY A 146 5.89 10.22 2.31
CA GLY A 146 6.67 10.86 3.37
C GLY A 146 7.11 9.88 4.45
N THR A 147 8.20 10.20 5.15
CA THR A 147 8.83 9.34 6.16
C THR A 147 8.63 9.91 7.56
N VAL A 148 8.35 9.05 8.53
CA VAL A 148 8.39 9.36 9.96
C VAL A 148 9.53 8.60 10.62
N VAL A 149 10.22 9.28 11.53
CA VAL A 149 11.24 8.70 12.40
C VAL A 149 10.79 8.91 13.84
N LEU A 150 10.82 7.85 14.63
CA LEU A 150 10.57 7.90 16.06
C LEU A 150 11.83 7.45 16.80
N ASP A 151 12.41 8.35 17.56
CA ASP A 151 13.66 8.11 18.31
C ASP A 151 13.40 7.38 19.63
N ASP A 152 14.43 7.15 20.44
CA ASP A 152 14.38 6.78 21.86
C ASP A 152 13.66 5.47 22.17
N PHE A 153 13.81 4.48 21.30
CA PHE A 153 13.35 3.13 21.59
C PHE A 153 14.52 2.27 22.08
N THR A 154 14.34 1.55 23.18
CA THR A 154 15.23 0.42 23.52
C THR A 154 14.98 -0.70 22.51
N PRO A 155 16.02 -1.30 21.89
CA PRO A 155 15.81 -2.31 20.86
C PRO A 155 14.93 -3.48 21.32
N ALA A 156 13.94 -3.85 20.52
CA ALA A 156 13.05 -4.96 20.85
C ALA A 156 13.81 -6.30 20.85
N THR A 157 13.51 -7.16 21.82
CA THR A 157 14.12 -8.50 21.97
C THR A 157 13.10 -9.64 21.87
N SER A 158 11.82 -9.32 21.78
CA SER A 158 10.72 -10.27 21.66
C SER A 158 9.51 -9.64 20.94
N TRP A 159 8.59 -10.48 20.47
CA TRP A 159 7.30 -10.06 19.91
C TRP A 159 6.15 -10.77 20.63
N PRO A 160 5.09 -10.06 21.10
CA PRO A 160 4.87 -8.61 21.01
C PRO A 160 5.93 -7.80 21.78
N PRO A 161 6.21 -6.55 21.38
CA PRO A 161 7.32 -5.79 21.94
C PRO A 161 7.03 -5.41 23.39
N LEU A 162 8.03 -5.57 24.26
CA LEU A 162 7.94 -5.20 25.66
C LEU A 162 8.95 -4.11 26.00
N PHE A 163 8.53 -3.14 26.81
CA PHE A 163 9.39 -2.13 27.43
C PHE A 163 9.12 -2.15 28.94
N GLU A 164 10.17 -2.32 29.75
CA GLU A 164 10.06 -2.45 31.22
C GLU A 164 9.01 -3.50 31.68
N GLY A 165 8.91 -4.61 30.94
CA GLY A 165 7.97 -5.71 31.24
C GLY A 165 6.50 -5.44 30.88
N ARG A 166 6.20 -4.30 30.25
CA ARG A 166 4.85 -3.95 29.74
C ARG A 166 4.85 -3.92 28.22
N LEU A 167 3.67 -4.11 27.62
CA LEU A 167 3.50 -3.98 26.18
C LEU A 167 3.90 -2.58 25.71
N ASP A 168 4.86 -2.51 24.79
CA ASP A 168 5.29 -1.27 24.14
C ASP A 168 4.22 -0.85 23.12
N ARG A 169 3.20 -0.13 23.61
CA ARG A 169 2.04 0.28 22.82
C ARG A 169 2.42 1.28 21.73
N ALA A 170 3.37 2.17 22.00
CA ALA A 170 3.86 3.13 21.02
C ALA A 170 4.50 2.40 19.85
N ARG A 171 5.49 1.53 20.10
CA ARG A 171 6.12 0.76 19.02
C ARG A 171 5.10 -0.05 18.24
N ARG A 172 4.21 -0.75 18.93
CA ARG A 172 3.18 -1.55 18.29
C ARG A 172 2.27 -0.71 17.38
N PHE A 173 1.82 0.46 17.85
CA PHE A 173 1.00 1.36 17.06
C PHE A 173 1.68 1.72 15.73
N TRP A 174 2.94 2.17 15.77
CA TRP A 174 3.65 2.61 14.57
C TRP A 174 4.08 1.47 13.65
N MET A 175 4.42 0.31 14.20
CA MET A 175 4.79 -0.88 13.44
C MET A 175 3.60 -1.54 12.75
N ASP A 176 2.44 -1.59 13.41
CA ASP A 176 1.21 -2.21 12.90
C ASP A 176 0.32 -1.21 12.13
N HIS A 177 0.72 0.08 11.99
CA HIS A 177 -0.12 1.11 11.39
C HIS A 177 -0.45 0.78 9.92
N PRO A 178 -1.74 0.76 9.51
CA PRO A 178 -2.13 0.30 8.17
C PRO A 178 -1.56 1.18 7.05
N ASP A 179 -1.45 2.49 7.28
CA ASP A 179 -0.94 3.44 6.30
C ASP A 179 0.59 3.54 6.27
N LEU A 180 1.32 2.79 7.10
CA LEU A 180 2.78 2.83 7.13
C LEU A 180 3.40 1.53 6.61
N ARG A 181 4.58 1.68 6.02
CA ARG A 181 5.56 0.60 5.87
C ARG A 181 6.65 0.88 6.90
N SER A 182 6.57 0.21 8.04
CA SER A 182 7.41 0.50 9.21
C SER A 182 8.44 -0.60 9.47
N THR A 183 9.59 -0.20 9.98
CA THR A 183 10.64 -1.10 10.46
C THR A 183 11.37 -0.48 11.65
N GLU A 184 12.00 -1.33 12.45
CA GLU A 184 12.90 -0.91 13.52
C GLU A 184 14.34 -0.96 13.02
N LEU A 185 15.05 0.14 13.20
CA LEU A 185 16.49 0.25 12.93
C LEU A 185 17.24 0.24 14.26
N ARG A 186 18.06 -0.79 14.48
CA ARG A 186 18.99 -0.82 15.61
C ARG A 186 20.20 0.05 15.29
N LEU A 187 20.36 1.13 16.03
CA LEU A 187 21.42 2.13 15.82
C LEU A 187 22.63 1.87 16.71
N ALA A 188 22.37 1.35 17.91
CA ALA A 188 23.39 0.91 18.86
C ALA A 188 22.88 -0.32 19.64
N PRO A 189 23.71 -0.97 20.48
CA PRO A 189 23.26 -2.08 21.31
C PRO A 189 22.04 -1.76 22.19
N ASP A 190 21.93 -0.50 22.63
CA ASP A 190 20.91 0.04 23.53
C ASP A 190 19.98 1.09 22.88
N LEU A 191 20.15 1.40 21.60
CA LEU A 191 19.38 2.42 20.88
C LEU A 191 18.78 1.85 19.58
N SER A 192 17.50 2.11 19.38
CA SER A 192 16.78 1.87 18.14
C SER A 192 15.88 3.05 17.80
N ALA A 193 15.60 3.22 16.51
CA ALA A 193 14.58 4.09 16.00
C ALA A 193 13.53 3.28 15.22
N VAL A 194 12.27 3.69 15.29
CA VAL A 194 11.25 3.19 14.36
C VAL A 194 11.19 4.14 13.18
N VAL A 195 11.30 3.61 11.96
CA VAL A 195 11.17 4.37 10.72
C VAL A 195 10.00 3.84 9.94
N GLY A 196 9.10 4.72 9.53
CA GLY A 196 7.92 4.37 8.74
C GLY A 196 7.79 5.26 7.52
N THR A 197 7.47 4.69 6.36
CA THR A 197 7.10 5.47 5.18
C THR A 197 5.60 5.40 4.97
N ARG A 198 4.95 6.56 4.83
CA ARG A 198 3.52 6.66 4.50
C ARG A 198 3.28 6.04 3.14
N ARG A 199 2.41 5.05 3.11
CA ARG A 199 1.90 4.45 1.87
C ARG A 199 1.21 5.54 1.06
N LEU A 200 1.34 5.47 -0.27
CA LEU A 200 0.54 6.32 -1.13
C LEU A 200 -0.95 6.07 -0.85
N PRO A 201 -1.85 7.06 -1.00
CA PRO A 201 -3.28 6.83 -0.91
C PRO A 201 -3.74 5.84 -1.97
N ALA A 202 -4.86 5.15 -1.72
CA ALA A 202 -5.38 4.09 -2.60
C ALA A 202 -5.41 4.46 -4.11
N PRO A 203 -5.88 5.65 -4.52
CA PRO A 203 -5.89 6.05 -5.94
C PRO A 203 -4.50 6.11 -6.57
N GLU A 204 -3.49 6.53 -5.82
CA GLU A 204 -2.11 6.63 -6.31
C GLU A 204 -1.40 5.27 -6.30
N ARG A 205 -1.70 4.39 -5.33
CA ARG A 205 -1.26 2.98 -5.32
C ARG A 205 -1.85 2.20 -6.48
N LEU A 206 -3.09 2.52 -6.83
CA LEU A 206 -3.77 1.99 -7.99
C LEU A 206 -3.17 2.54 -9.30
N GLY A 207 -2.33 3.58 -9.28
CA GLY A 207 -1.43 3.92 -10.38
C GLY A 207 -2.07 3.94 -11.78
N GLY A 208 -3.24 4.57 -11.93
CA GLY A 208 -3.99 4.60 -13.19
C GLY A 208 -4.66 3.27 -13.57
N VAL A 209 -4.94 2.40 -12.60
CA VAL A 209 -5.83 1.24 -12.76
C VAL A 209 -7.24 1.78 -12.89
N GLU A 210 -7.74 1.72 -14.13
CA GLU A 210 -9.09 2.12 -14.52
C GLU A 210 -9.75 0.95 -15.24
N PRO A 211 -11.10 0.87 -15.24
CA PRO A 211 -11.82 -0.11 -16.05
C PRO A 211 -11.33 -0.17 -17.50
N GLY A 212 -11.14 -1.37 -18.03
CA GLY A 212 -10.60 -1.66 -19.35
C GLY A 212 -9.07 -1.76 -19.43
N ARG A 213 -8.33 -1.37 -18.38
CA ARG A 213 -6.87 -1.49 -18.38
C ARG A 213 -6.43 -2.94 -18.18
N ILE A 214 -5.36 -3.34 -18.87
CA ILE A 214 -4.71 -4.64 -18.67
C ILE A 214 -3.64 -4.52 -17.59
N VAL A 215 -3.71 -5.39 -16.59
CA VAL A 215 -2.79 -5.47 -15.46
C VAL A 215 -2.15 -6.86 -15.35
N ARG A 216 -1.00 -6.93 -14.68
CA ARG A 216 -0.34 -8.20 -14.33
C ARG A 216 -0.24 -8.30 -12.82
N GLY A 217 -0.34 -9.52 -12.30
CA GLY A 217 -0.19 -9.77 -10.87
C GLY A 217 0.03 -11.23 -10.55
N ARG A 218 0.30 -11.52 -9.27
CA ARG A 218 0.59 -12.85 -8.77
C ARG A 218 -0.58 -13.39 -7.98
N VAL A 219 -1.02 -14.61 -8.28
CA VAL A 219 -2.12 -15.26 -7.56
C VAL A 219 -1.68 -15.53 -6.12
N THR A 220 -2.44 -15.03 -5.15
CA THR A 220 -2.17 -15.21 -3.72
C THR A 220 -3.10 -16.22 -3.07
N GLY A 221 -4.27 -16.49 -3.66
CA GLY A 221 -5.22 -17.47 -3.15
C GLY A 221 -6.32 -17.82 -4.16
N THR A 222 -6.82 -19.05 -4.07
CA THR A 222 -7.90 -19.59 -4.92
C THR A 222 -9.01 -20.25 -4.10
N PRO A 223 -9.68 -19.54 -3.16
CA PRO A 223 -10.84 -20.14 -2.50
C PRO A 223 -11.94 -20.45 -3.52
N HIS A 224 -12.86 -21.36 -3.18
CA HIS A 224 -13.96 -21.80 -4.06
C HIS A 224 -14.80 -20.66 -4.68
N PHE A 225 -14.79 -19.47 -4.06
CA PHE A 225 -15.55 -18.31 -4.53
C PHE A 225 -14.77 -17.38 -5.47
N GLY A 226 -13.49 -17.60 -5.76
CA GLY A 226 -12.76 -16.79 -6.74
C GLY A 226 -11.23 -16.85 -6.61
N VAL A 227 -10.54 -16.00 -7.37
CA VAL A 227 -9.07 -15.89 -7.38
C VAL A 227 -8.65 -14.53 -6.86
N PHE A 228 -7.73 -14.51 -5.90
CA PHE A 228 -7.08 -13.31 -5.41
C PHE A 228 -5.73 -13.13 -6.08
N VAL A 229 -5.47 -11.91 -6.55
CA VAL A 229 -4.27 -11.54 -7.30
C VAL A 229 -3.63 -10.34 -6.62
N ASP A 230 -2.38 -10.45 -6.20
CA ASP A 230 -1.58 -9.31 -5.76
C ASP A 230 -1.09 -8.55 -6.99
N LEU A 231 -1.50 -7.28 -7.08
CA LEU A 231 -1.13 -6.37 -8.15
C LEU A 231 0.11 -5.52 -7.79
N GLY A 232 0.68 -5.72 -6.61
CA GLY A 232 1.80 -4.93 -6.08
C GLY A 232 1.32 -3.77 -5.21
N ASP A 233 2.26 -3.23 -4.44
CA ASP A 233 2.04 -2.11 -3.52
C ASP A 233 0.84 -2.27 -2.57
N GLY A 234 0.47 -3.51 -2.25
CA GLY A 234 -0.65 -3.89 -1.38
C GLY A 234 -2.04 -3.78 -2.03
N VAL A 235 -2.12 -3.54 -3.34
CA VAL A 235 -3.38 -3.54 -4.09
C VAL A 235 -3.78 -4.99 -4.37
N GLN A 236 -5.00 -5.36 -3.99
CA GLN A 236 -5.52 -6.70 -4.22
C GLN A 236 -6.60 -6.71 -5.32
N GLY A 237 -6.36 -7.54 -6.33
CA GLY A 237 -7.31 -7.90 -7.36
C GLY A 237 -8.14 -9.12 -7.00
N TYR A 238 -9.40 -9.15 -7.44
CA TYR A 238 -10.31 -10.27 -7.30
C TYR A 238 -10.93 -10.65 -8.64
N VAL A 239 -10.79 -11.92 -9.03
CA VAL A 239 -11.43 -12.52 -10.21
C VAL A 239 -12.53 -13.46 -9.73
N SER A 240 -13.79 -13.15 -10.05
CA SER A 240 -14.90 -14.07 -9.78
C SER A 240 -14.83 -15.31 -10.69
N PRO A 241 -15.40 -16.47 -10.31
CA PRO A 241 -15.29 -17.72 -11.07
C PRO A 241 -15.74 -17.59 -12.53
N VAL A 242 -16.79 -16.80 -12.77
CA VAL A 242 -17.31 -16.57 -14.12
C VAL A 242 -16.36 -15.77 -15.01
N GLU A 243 -15.37 -15.07 -14.45
CA GLU A 243 -14.41 -14.20 -15.15
C GLU A 243 -13.04 -14.86 -15.37
N ILE A 244 -12.87 -16.14 -14.97
CA ILE A 244 -11.60 -16.86 -15.06
C ILE A 244 -11.32 -17.35 -16.49
N THR A 245 -12.28 -18.03 -17.11
CA THR A 245 -12.12 -18.58 -18.46
C THR A 245 -13.50 -18.78 -19.11
N TRP A 246 -13.54 -18.86 -20.44
CA TRP A 246 -14.75 -19.22 -21.18
C TRP A 246 -15.08 -20.72 -21.11
N ARG A 247 -14.09 -21.56 -20.75
CA ARG A 247 -14.25 -23.02 -20.67
C ARG A 247 -14.96 -23.44 -19.38
N ARG A 248 -15.64 -24.58 -19.42
CA ARG A 248 -16.13 -25.23 -18.20
C ARG A 248 -14.95 -25.82 -17.42
N PHE A 249 -14.98 -25.69 -16.10
CA PHE A 249 -14.02 -26.27 -15.17
C PHE A 249 -14.75 -26.71 -13.89
N GLU A 250 -14.18 -27.68 -13.17
CA GLU A 250 -14.75 -28.19 -11.91
C GLU A 250 -14.16 -27.47 -10.69
N ALA A 251 -12.84 -27.25 -10.70
CA ALA A 251 -12.13 -26.52 -9.66
C ALA A 251 -11.31 -25.36 -10.24
N ILE A 252 -11.15 -24.29 -9.48
CA ILE A 252 -10.39 -23.10 -9.91
C ILE A 252 -8.92 -23.47 -10.15
N GLU A 253 -8.40 -24.39 -9.34
CA GLU A 253 -7.03 -24.92 -9.37
C GLU A 253 -6.66 -25.61 -10.69
N ASP A 254 -7.67 -26.08 -11.43
CA ASP A 254 -7.48 -26.68 -12.76
C ASP A 254 -7.07 -25.63 -13.80
N VAL A 255 -7.40 -24.37 -13.56
CA VAL A 255 -7.18 -23.25 -14.48
C VAL A 255 -6.08 -22.31 -13.99
N VAL A 256 -6.03 -22.05 -12.68
CA VAL A 256 -5.13 -21.06 -12.08
C VAL A 256 -4.57 -21.58 -10.76
N ARG A 257 -3.25 -21.41 -10.54
CA ARG A 257 -2.57 -21.88 -9.33
C ARG A 257 -2.05 -20.73 -8.47
N VAL A 258 -2.02 -20.92 -7.14
CA VAL A 258 -1.35 -19.99 -6.22
C VAL A 258 0.12 -19.84 -6.60
N GLY A 259 0.61 -18.60 -6.58
CA GLY A 259 1.96 -18.22 -7.00
C GLY A 259 2.11 -17.97 -8.50
N GLN A 260 1.13 -18.32 -9.34
CA GLN A 260 1.14 -18.08 -10.78
C GLN A 260 1.06 -16.58 -11.09
N GLU A 261 1.83 -16.12 -12.07
CA GLU A 261 1.62 -14.78 -12.65
C GLU A 261 0.52 -14.83 -13.71
N VAL A 262 -0.43 -13.91 -13.59
CA VAL A 262 -1.58 -13.80 -14.49
C VAL A 262 -1.66 -12.39 -15.07
N THR A 263 -2.20 -12.29 -16.28
CA THR A 263 -2.59 -11.02 -16.90
C THR A 263 -4.11 -10.95 -16.90
N ALA A 264 -4.68 -9.81 -16.51
CA ALA A 264 -6.12 -9.63 -16.40
C ALA A 264 -6.55 -8.24 -16.88
N GLU A 265 -7.78 -8.10 -17.34
CA GLU A 265 -8.43 -6.80 -17.57
C GLU A 265 -9.13 -6.33 -16.29
N VAL A 266 -9.06 -5.03 -16.03
CA VAL A 266 -9.76 -4.37 -14.93
C VAL A 266 -11.21 -4.18 -15.31
N LEU A 267 -12.13 -4.75 -14.56
CA LEU A 267 -13.57 -4.56 -14.77
C LEU A 267 -14.10 -3.36 -13.99
N ASP A 268 -13.63 -3.17 -12.76
CA ASP A 268 -14.12 -2.17 -11.84
C ASP A 268 -13.10 -1.90 -10.72
N VAL A 269 -13.17 -0.73 -10.10
CA VAL A 269 -12.23 -0.27 -9.07
C VAL A 269 -13.00 0.28 -7.87
N ASP A 270 -12.89 -0.40 -6.73
CA ASP A 270 -13.40 0.08 -5.44
C ASP A 270 -12.27 0.80 -4.69
N ALA A 271 -12.24 2.12 -4.83
CA ALA A 271 -11.23 2.97 -4.21
C ALA A 271 -11.35 3.03 -2.67
N GLU A 272 -12.55 2.81 -2.11
CA GLU A 272 -12.76 2.84 -0.66
C GLU A 272 -12.20 1.58 0.00
N ARG A 273 -12.34 0.43 -0.66
CA ARG A 273 -11.90 -0.88 -0.15
C ARG A 273 -10.53 -1.31 -0.65
N GLU A 274 -9.89 -0.49 -1.49
CA GLU A 274 -8.62 -0.79 -2.18
C GLU A 274 -8.67 -2.12 -2.98
N GLN A 275 -9.83 -2.43 -3.56
CA GLN A 275 -10.06 -3.69 -4.29
C GLN A 275 -10.31 -3.45 -5.77
N VAL A 276 -9.73 -4.29 -6.61
CA VAL A 276 -9.88 -4.22 -8.07
C VAL A 276 -10.58 -5.47 -8.57
N ARG A 277 -11.70 -5.34 -9.29
CA ARG A 277 -12.34 -6.49 -9.95
C ARG A 277 -11.65 -6.74 -11.28
N LEU A 278 -11.29 -7.99 -11.51
CA LEU A 278 -10.48 -8.40 -12.65
C LEU A 278 -11.17 -9.49 -13.48
N SER A 279 -10.82 -9.57 -14.76
CA SER A 279 -11.21 -10.64 -15.68
C SER A 279 -10.00 -11.22 -16.41
N LEU A 280 -9.81 -12.53 -16.28
CA LEU A 280 -8.79 -13.26 -17.04
C LEU A 280 -9.31 -13.59 -18.43
N LYS A 281 -10.58 -13.98 -18.54
CA LYS A 281 -11.20 -14.38 -19.81
C LYS A 281 -11.41 -13.22 -20.79
N ALA A 282 -11.45 -11.97 -20.31
CA ALA A 282 -11.62 -10.80 -21.19
C ALA A 282 -10.48 -10.65 -22.22
N LEU A 283 -9.31 -11.23 -21.93
CA LEU A 283 -8.17 -11.30 -22.84
C LEU A 283 -8.32 -12.36 -23.94
N GLU A 284 -9.28 -13.27 -23.79
CA GLU A 284 -9.57 -14.33 -24.75
C GLU A 284 -10.72 -13.90 -25.67
N PRO A 285 -10.67 -14.21 -26.98
CA PRO A 285 -11.80 -13.96 -27.87
C PRO A 285 -13.07 -14.65 -27.38
N ASP A 286 -14.16 -13.88 -27.22
CA ASP A 286 -15.46 -14.42 -26.84
C ASP A 286 -15.91 -15.51 -27.84
N PRO A 287 -16.04 -16.78 -27.43
CA PRO A 287 -16.36 -17.89 -28.34
C PRO A 287 -17.66 -17.67 -29.10
N LEU A 288 -18.66 -17.04 -28.47
CA LEU A 288 -19.93 -16.72 -29.11
C LEU A 288 -19.74 -15.71 -30.24
N SER A 289 -18.99 -14.65 -30.00
CA SER A 289 -18.70 -13.61 -30.99
C SER A 289 -17.86 -14.15 -32.14
N VAL A 290 -16.93 -15.07 -31.86
CA VAL A 290 -16.15 -15.77 -32.88
C VAL A 290 -17.05 -16.67 -33.72
N PHE A 291 -17.88 -17.49 -33.09
CA PHE A 291 -18.81 -18.40 -33.75
C PHE A 291 -19.83 -17.66 -34.62
N ALA A 292 -20.38 -16.55 -34.12
CA ALA A 292 -21.42 -15.79 -34.81
C ALA A 292 -21.02 -15.28 -36.21
N ARG A 293 -19.72 -15.13 -36.49
CA ARG A 293 -19.21 -14.70 -37.79
C ARG A 293 -19.46 -15.78 -38.85
N GLY A 294 -20.57 -15.64 -39.57
CA GLY A 294 -20.95 -16.55 -40.66
C GLY A 294 -21.63 -17.84 -40.21
N ALA A 295 -22.12 -17.92 -38.97
CA ALA A 295 -22.80 -19.11 -38.46
C ALA A 295 -24.29 -19.21 -38.83
N LEU A 296 -24.94 -18.14 -39.29
CA LEU A 296 -26.37 -18.21 -39.66
C LEU A 296 -26.57 -19.18 -40.83
N GLY A 297 -27.51 -20.12 -40.70
CA GLY A 297 -27.75 -21.20 -41.66
C GLY A 297 -26.74 -22.35 -41.60
N ARG A 298 -25.76 -22.31 -40.69
CA ARG A 298 -24.78 -23.38 -40.53
C ARG A 298 -25.42 -24.57 -39.83
N ILE A 299 -25.18 -25.77 -40.36
CA ILE A 299 -25.52 -27.04 -39.72
C ILE A 299 -24.38 -27.45 -38.79
N CYS A 300 -24.71 -27.73 -37.54
CA CYS A 300 -23.80 -28.15 -36.48
C CYS A 300 -24.28 -29.50 -35.93
N ARG A 301 -23.32 -30.36 -35.56
CA ARG A 301 -23.59 -31.60 -34.84
C ARG A 301 -22.87 -31.55 -33.51
N GLY A 302 -23.57 -31.83 -32.43
CA GLY A 302 -22.96 -31.91 -31.11
C GLY A 302 -23.91 -32.41 -30.03
N PRO A 303 -23.38 -32.61 -28.82
CA PRO A 303 -24.13 -33.21 -27.73
C PRO A 303 -25.10 -32.21 -27.08
N VAL A 304 -26.22 -32.71 -26.58
CA VAL A 304 -27.10 -32.00 -25.65
C VAL A 304 -26.33 -31.77 -24.35
N THR A 305 -26.12 -30.51 -23.99
CA THR A 305 -25.40 -30.13 -22.77
C THR A 305 -26.33 -29.91 -21.59
N LYS A 306 -27.58 -29.53 -21.84
CA LYS A 306 -28.58 -29.26 -20.80
C LYS A 306 -30.00 -29.39 -21.35
N VAL A 307 -30.86 -30.05 -20.58
CA VAL A 307 -32.30 -30.13 -20.83
C VAL A 307 -33.02 -29.19 -19.86
N VAL A 308 -33.95 -28.38 -20.38
CA VAL A 308 -34.75 -27.44 -19.60
C VAL A 308 -36.24 -27.56 -20.00
N PRO A 309 -37.20 -27.09 -19.17
CA PRO A 309 -38.62 -27.28 -19.47
C PRO A 309 -39.09 -26.75 -20.83
N PHE A 310 -38.41 -25.74 -21.39
CA PHE A 310 -38.76 -25.07 -22.65
C PHE A 310 -37.86 -25.44 -23.84
N GLY A 311 -36.95 -26.40 -23.70
CA GLY A 311 -36.08 -26.83 -24.80
C GLY A 311 -34.82 -27.54 -24.35
N VAL A 312 -33.89 -27.73 -25.29
CA VAL A 312 -32.58 -28.34 -25.02
C VAL A 312 -31.46 -27.46 -25.56
N PHE A 313 -30.38 -27.35 -24.78
CA PHE A 313 -29.15 -26.71 -25.21
C PHE A 313 -28.25 -27.75 -25.87
N VAL A 314 -27.83 -27.47 -27.09
CA VAL A 314 -26.94 -28.30 -27.90
C VAL A 314 -25.63 -27.55 -28.09
N GLN A 315 -24.49 -28.22 -27.88
CA GLN A 315 -23.20 -27.63 -28.15
C GLN A 315 -23.00 -27.48 -29.66
N VAL A 316 -22.82 -26.25 -30.14
CA VAL A 316 -22.64 -25.95 -31.57
C VAL A 316 -21.21 -25.57 -31.94
N ALA A 317 -20.40 -25.21 -30.95
CA ALA A 317 -18.95 -25.07 -31.00
C ALA A 317 -18.37 -25.15 -29.58
N ASP A 318 -17.04 -25.15 -29.44
CA ASP A 318 -16.41 -25.10 -28.12
C ASP A 318 -16.82 -23.83 -27.36
N GLY A 319 -17.35 -24.00 -26.15
CA GLY A 319 -17.90 -22.91 -25.33
C GLY A 319 -19.17 -22.22 -25.87
N VAL A 320 -19.84 -22.75 -26.90
CA VAL A 320 -21.04 -22.14 -27.51
C VAL A 320 -22.20 -23.13 -27.57
N GLU A 321 -23.35 -22.73 -27.02
CA GLU A 321 -24.58 -23.52 -26.99
C GLU A 321 -25.69 -22.83 -27.79
N GLY A 322 -26.44 -23.62 -28.55
CA GLY A 322 -27.69 -23.23 -29.21
C GLY A 322 -28.89 -23.85 -28.50
N LEU A 323 -30.00 -23.11 -28.41
CA LEU A 323 -31.25 -23.60 -27.86
C LEU A 323 -32.17 -24.09 -28.99
N VAL A 324 -32.55 -25.37 -28.95
CA VAL A 324 -33.69 -25.92 -29.69
C VAL A 324 -34.93 -25.76 -28.83
N GLN A 325 -36.01 -25.19 -29.38
CA GLN A 325 -37.26 -25.02 -28.64
C GLN A 325 -37.98 -26.35 -28.47
N ARG A 326 -38.73 -26.50 -27.37
CA ARG A 326 -39.46 -27.74 -27.07
C ARG A 326 -40.42 -28.18 -28.18
N ASP A 327 -41.07 -27.24 -28.84
CA ASP A 327 -42.06 -27.54 -29.89
C ASP A 327 -41.42 -28.16 -31.15
N GLU A 328 -40.10 -28.03 -31.30
CA GLU A 328 -39.33 -28.60 -32.41
C GLU A 328 -38.71 -29.96 -32.06
N LEU A 329 -38.74 -30.37 -30.79
CA LEU A 329 -38.08 -31.61 -30.37
C LEU A 329 -38.89 -32.85 -30.73
N VAL A 330 -38.20 -33.84 -31.29
CA VAL A 330 -38.75 -35.18 -31.51
C VAL A 330 -38.25 -36.08 -30.38
N GLY A 331 -39.19 -36.56 -29.55
CA GLY A 331 -38.87 -37.39 -28.38
C GLY A 331 -38.43 -36.58 -27.17
N ASP A 332 -37.66 -37.21 -26.27
CA ASP A 332 -37.19 -36.60 -25.02
C ASP A 332 -35.65 -36.74 -24.92
N PRO A 333 -34.90 -35.86 -25.61
CA PRO A 333 -33.44 -35.91 -25.63
C PRO A 333 -32.84 -35.74 -24.24
N ARG A 334 -31.78 -36.49 -23.96
CA ARG A 334 -31.06 -36.50 -22.68
C ARG A 334 -29.70 -35.82 -22.84
N VAL A 335 -29.14 -35.35 -21.73
CA VAL A 335 -27.77 -34.82 -21.70
C VAL A 335 -26.81 -35.89 -22.22
N GLY A 336 -25.99 -35.51 -23.21
CA GLY A 336 -25.07 -36.39 -23.92
C GLY A 336 -25.58 -36.90 -25.27
N ASP A 337 -26.88 -36.79 -25.58
CA ASP A 337 -27.41 -37.21 -26.88
C ASP A 337 -26.89 -36.30 -27.99
N GLU A 338 -26.49 -36.89 -29.13
CA GLU A 338 -25.99 -36.15 -30.29
C GLU A 338 -27.14 -35.65 -31.18
N LEU A 339 -27.24 -34.33 -31.34
CA LEU A 339 -28.24 -33.70 -32.21
C LEU A 339 -27.56 -32.96 -33.37
N THR A 340 -28.21 -33.00 -34.53
CA THR A 340 -27.83 -32.20 -35.71
C THR A 340 -28.81 -31.04 -35.82
N VAL A 341 -28.28 -29.83 -35.83
CA VAL A 341 -29.07 -28.60 -35.72
C VAL A 341 -28.58 -27.53 -36.69
N GLU A 342 -29.48 -26.72 -37.23
CA GLU A 342 -29.17 -25.54 -38.05
C GLU A 342 -29.34 -24.27 -37.23
N VAL A 343 -28.38 -23.34 -37.34
CA VAL A 343 -28.43 -22.04 -36.66
C VAL A 343 -29.41 -21.10 -37.37
N THR A 344 -30.54 -20.83 -36.73
CA THR A 344 -31.62 -20.00 -37.29
C THR A 344 -31.55 -18.54 -36.84
N GLN A 345 -31.03 -18.28 -35.64
CA GLN A 345 -30.96 -16.92 -35.12
C GLN A 345 -29.80 -16.76 -34.13
N ILE A 346 -29.11 -15.61 -34.20
CA ILE A 346 -28.04 -15.25 -33.28
C ILE A 346 -28.36 -13.89 -32.64
N ASN A 347 -28.38 -13.84 -31.32
CA ASN A 347 -28.56 -12.61 -30.55
C ASN A 347 -27.38 -12.41 -29.61
N LEU A 348 -26.38 -11.61 -30.06
CA LEU A 348 -25.18 -11.32 -29.27
C LEU A 348 -25.49 -10.50 -28.02
N ARG A 349 -26.48 -9.59 -28.06
CA ARG A 349 -26.86 -8.77 -26.89
C ARG A 349 -27.42 -9.61 -25.74
N ARG A 350 -28.25 -10.61 -26.07
CA ARG A 350 -28.81 -11.57 -25.09
C ARG A 350 -27.95 -12.82 -24.92
N ARG A 351 -26.77 -12.86 -25.56
CA ARG A 351 -25.87 -14.02 -25.64
C ARG A 351 -26.60 -15.34 -25.92
N ARG A 352 -27.52 -15.34 -26.90
CA ARG A 352 -28.39 -16.48 -27.22
C ARG A 352 -28.29 -16.87 -28.69
N ILE A 353 -28.15 -18.16 -28.97
CA ILE A 353 -28.32 -18.74 -30.30
C ILE A 353 -29.57 -19.61 -30.28
N SER A 354 -30.42 -19.44 -31.29
CA SER A 354 -31.54 -20.34 -31.56
C SER A 354 -31.16 -21.24 -32.74
N VAL A 355 -31.48 -22.51 -32.60
CA VAL A 355 -31.20 -23.55 -33.58
C VAL A 355 -32.44 -24.41 -33.79
N THR A 356 -32.59 -25.00 -34.98
CA THR A 356 -33.66 -25.96 -35.31
C THR A 356 -33.07 -27.34 -35.58
N LEU A 357 -33.82 -28.41 -35.34
CA LEU A 357 -33.44 -29.76 -35.79
C LEU A 357 -33.41 -29.82 -37.33
N VAL A 358 -32.51 -30.65 -37.88
CA VAL A 358 -32.36 -30.94 -39.32
C VAL A 358 -32.74 -32.39 -39.62
#